data_AF-A3MY66-F1
#
_entry.id   AF-A3MY66-F1
#
_cell.length_a   1.000
_cell.length_b   1.000
_cell.length_c   1.000
_cell.angle_alpha   90.00
_cell.angle_beta   90.00
_cell.angle_gamma   90.00
#
_symmetry.space_group_name_H-M   'P 1'
#
loop_
_entity.id
_entity.type
_entity.pdbx_description
1 polymer ?
#
loop_
_entity_poly.entity_id
_entity_poly.type
_entity_poly.pdbx_seq_one_letter_code
_entity_poly.pdbx_strand_id
1 'polypeptide(L)'
;MFLQLELVLLAVAVAVLVLLIFWFTRRQSPPPPLPEEEGVRYTPGEREIITRLGELRERIDKMIPPYGRVGYIPSTLEEIKDLLGFSYVRLGEKEVGERPPFIDRFEDLDVDFLQAKVGDVYVYIVRKGGKRLVAAGDQFLDYLTARFLFEFLDYI
;
A
#
# COMPACT_ATOMS: atom_id res chain seq x y z
N MET A 1 15.07 10.08 62.08
CA MET A 1 15.27 8.62 62.25
C MET A 1 14.34 7.79 61.38
N PHE A 2 13.04 8.08 61.27
CA PHE A 2 12.10 7.30 60.43
C PHE A 2 12.47 7.30 58.92
N LEU A 3 12.79 8.45 58.34
CA LEU A 3 13.20 8.56 56.92
C LEU A 3 14.45 7.74 56.55
N GLN A 4 15.43 7.64 57.46
CA GLN A 4 16.63 6.84 57.21
C GLN A 4 16.31 5.34 57.25
N LEU A 5 15.39 4.94 58.13
CA LEU A 5 14.96 3.54 58.26
C LEU A 5 14.19 3.10 57.02
N GLU A 6 13.31 3.96 56.48
CA GLU A 6 12.59 3.72 55.23
C GLU A 6 13.53 3.62 54.02
N LEU A 7 14.56 4.47 53.96
CA LEU A 7 15.54 4.46 52.87
C LEU A 7 16.39 3.19 52.88
N VAL A 8 16.78 2.72 54.06
CA VAL A 8 17.49 1.44 54.22
C VAL A 8 16.56 0.27 53.86
N LEU A 9 15.29 0.31 54.28
CA LEU A 9 14.32 -0.72 53.94
C LEU A 9 14.08 -0.80 52.42
N LEU A 10 13.97 0.36 51.76
CA LEU A 10 13.81 0.46 50.32
C LEU A 10 15.05 -0.11 49.60
N ALA A 11 16.25 0.24 50.05
CA ALA A 11 17.49 -0.26 49.47
C ALA A 11 17.60 -1.79 49.58
N VAL A 12 17.21 -2.36 50.72
CA VAL A 12 17.19 -3.82 50.92
C VAL A 12 16.14 -4.48 50.02
N ALA A 13 14.94 -3.91 49.90
CA ALA A 13 13.89 -4.44 49.03
C ALA A 13 14.31 -4.44 47.56
N VAL A 14 14.96 -3.37 47.08
CA VAL A 14 15.49 -3.29 45.71
C VAL A 14 16.59 -4.31 45.48
N ALA A 15 17.51 -4.49 46.44
CA ALA A 15 18.58 -5.48 46.33
C ALA A 15 18.02 -6.91 46.23
N VAL A 16 16.99 -7.25 47.01
CA VAL A 16 16.32 -8.55 46.95
C VAL A 16 15.59 -8.74 45.61
N LEU A 17 14.94 -7.70 45.09
CA LEU A 17 14.25 -7.75 43.81
C LEU A 17 15.23 -8.04 42.66
N VAL A 18 16.37 -7.34 42.63
CA VAL A 18 17.42 -7.55 41.62
C VAL A 18 17.96 -8.98 41.70
N LEU A 19 18.16 -9.49 42.92
CA LEU A 19 18.68 -10.84 43.14
C LEU A 19 17.68 -11.92 42.70
N LEU A 20 16.38 -11.69 42.91
CA LEU A 20 15.31 -12.55 42.40
C LEU A 20 15.24 -12.52 40.87
N ILE A 21 15.29 -11.34 40.24
CA ILE A 21 15.29 -11.20 38.77
C ILE A 21 16.49 -11.94 38.18
N PHE A 22 17.69 -11.74 38.75
CA PHE A 22 18.90 -12.42 38.31
C PHE A 22 18.82 -13.94 38.44
N TRP A 23 18.20 -14.43 39.52
CA TRP A 23 18.03 -15.85 39.75
C TRP A 23 16.98 -16.48 38.82
N PHE A 24 15.88 -15.77 38.53
CA PHE A 24 14.86 -16.20 37.56
C PHE A 24 15.39 -16.19 36.12
N THR A 25 16.14 -15.15 35.74
CA THR A 25 16.76 -15.07 34.41
C THR A 25 17.86 -16.11 34.20
N ARG A 26 18.61 -16.50 35.23
CA ARG A 26 19.54 -17.65 35.14
C ARG A 26 18.85 -19.01 35.06
N ARG A 27 17.62 -19.14 35.56
CA ARG A 27 16.83 -20.39 35.53
C ARG A 27 16.00 -20.54 34.26
N GLN A 28 15.73 -19.45 33.55
CA GLN A 28 15.26 -19.49 32.18
C GLN A 28 16.43 -19.91 31.30
N SER A 29 16.58 -21.22 31.09
CA SER A 29 17.30 -21.72 29.92
C SER A 29 16.82 -20.93 28.70
N PRO A 30 17.71 -20.50 27.79
CA PRO A 30 17.28 -19.84 26.56
C PRO A 30 16.14 -20.64 25.95
N PRO A 31 15.08 -20.00 25.44
CA PRO A 31 14.01 -20.73 24.76
C PRO A 31 14.67 -21.69 23.78
N PRO A 32 14.26 -22.97 23.74
CA PRO A 32 14.82 -23.90 22.78
C PRO A 32 14.72 -23.23 21.41
N PRO A 33 15.78 -23.27 20.58
CA PRO A 33 15.69 -22.72 19.24
C PRO A 33 14.43 -23.33 18.61
N LEU A 34 13.56 -22.45 18.09
CA LEU A 34 12.41 -22.87 17.32
C LEU A 34 12.90 -23.94 16.33
N PRO A 35 12.19 -25.07 16.15
CA PRO A 35 12.60 -26.06 15.17
C PRO A 35 12.82 -25.32 13.86
N GLU A 36 14.07 -25.28 13.39
CA GLU A 36 14.38 -24.82 12.03
C GLU A 36 13.50 -25.68 11.13
N GLU A 37 12.57 -25.02 10.42
CA GLU A 37 11.72 -25.64 9.41
C GLU A 37 12.60 -26.60 8.60
N GLU A 38 12.15 -27.85 8.46
CA GLU A 38 12.82 -28.93 7.74
C GLU A 38 13.65 -28.36 6.58
N GLY A 39 14.97 -28.30 6.79
CA GLY A 39 15.86 -27.60 5.89
C GLY A 39 15.81 -28.22 4.51
N VAL A 40 14.99 -27.65 3.63
CA VAL A 40 15.00 -27.96 2.20
C VAL A 40 16.40 -27.58 1.71
N ARG A 41 17.29 -28.57 1.65
CA ARG A 41 18.65 -28.38 1.16
C ARG A 41 18.57 -28.28 -0.35
N TYR A 42 18.34 -27.07 -0.83
CA TYR A 42 18.45 -26.75 -2.24
C TYR A 42 19.88 -26.99 -2.71
N THR A 43 20.01 -27.72 -3.81
CA THR A 43 21.24 -27.82 -4.60
C THR A 43 21.67 -26.43 -5.08
N PRO A 44 22.95 -26.23 -5.45
CA PRO A 44 23.42 -24.93 -5.94
C PRO A 44 22.60 -24.37 -7.12
N GLY A 45 22.13 -25.24 -8.03
CA GLY A 45 21.26 -24.84 -9.14
C GLY A 45 19.86 -24.43 -8.68
N GLU A 46 19.27 -25.15 -7.73
CA GLU A 46 17.96 -24.78 -7.15
C GLU A 46 18.03 -23.46 -6.38
N ARG A 47 19.15 -23.19 -5.68
CA ARG A 47 19.36 -21.89 -5.02
C ARG A 47 19.40 -20.75 -6.03
N GLU A 48 20.13 -20.91 -7.13
CA GLU A 48 20.18 -19.89 -8.19
C GLU A 48 18.79 -19.63 -8.78
N ILE A 49 18.01 -20.68 -9.06
CA ILE A 49 16.64 -20.55 -9.56
C ILE A 49 15.76 -19.78 -8.56
N ILE A 50 15.84 -20.10 -7.27
CA ILE A 50 15.06 -19.41 -6.24
C ILE A 50 15.48 -17.94 -6.12
N THR A 51 16.78 -17.64 -6.17
CA THR A 51 17.28 -16.26 -6.16
C THR A 51 16.73 -15.49 -7.36
N ARG A 52 16.79 -16.06 -8.56
CA ARG A 52 16.25 -15.43 -9.78
C ARG A 52 14.74 -15.24 -9.72
N LEU A 53 14.00 -16.20 -9.19
CA LEU A 53 12.55 -16.09 -8.97
C LEU A 53 12.22 -15.01 -7.94
N GLY A 54 13.02 -14.88 -6.88
CA GLY A 54 12.90 -13.80 -5.89
C GLY A 54 13.15 -12.42 -6.51
N GLU A 55 14.21 -12.27 -7.30
CA GLU A 55 14.52 -11.04 -8.04
C GLU A 55 13.41 -10.68 -9.03
N LEU A 56 12.87 -11.68 -9.73
CA LEU A 56 11.78 -11.49 -10.69
C LEU A 56 10.48 -11.08 -9.97
N ARG A 57 10.16 -11.74 -8.87
CA ARG A 57 9.01 -11.40 -8.01
C ARG A 57 9.13 -9.96 -7.53
N GLU A 58 10.29 -9.54 -7.03
CA GLU A 58 10.49 -8.18 -6.54
C GLU A 58 10.32 -7.13 -7.65
N ARG A 59 10.75 -7.45 -8.88
CA ARG A 59 10.53 -6.58 -10.05
C ARG A 59 9.06 -6.52 -10.46
N ILE A 60 8.37 -7.65 -10.46
CA ILE A 60 6.93 -7.71 -10.75
C ILE A 60 6.15 -6.94 -9.69
N ASP A 61 6.47 -7.14 -8.41
CA ASP A 61 5.84 -6.44 -7.30
C ASP A 61 5.98 -4.92 -7.47
N LYS A 62 7.16 -4.42 -7.88
CA LYS A 62 7.39 -2.99 -8.16
C LYS A 62 6.59 -2.44 -9.35
N MET A 63 6.15 -3.28 -10.28
CA MET A 63 5.34 -2.86 -11.43
C MET A 63 3.85 -2.88 -11.13
N ILE A 64 3.38 -3.77 -10.25
CA ILE A 64 1.95 -3.86 -9.92
C ILE A 64 1.56 -2.66 -9.05
N PRO A 65 0.61 -1.81 -9.49
CA PRO A 65 0.09 -0.72 -8.67
C PRO A 65 -0.42 -1.26 -7.32
N PRO A 66 -0.30 -0.50 -6.23
CA PRO A 66 -0.63 -0.99 -4.88
C PRO A 66 -2.03 -1.63 -4.79
N TYR A 67 -2.99 -1.15 -5.58
CA TYR A 67 -4.38 -1.60 -5.59
C TYR A 67 -4.57 -2.95 -6.30
N GLY A 68 -3.80 -3.23 -7.36
CA GLY A 68 -3.83 -4.52 -8.06
C GLY A 68 -3.34 -5.70 -7.20
N ARG A 69 -2.60 -5.41 -6.12
CA ARG A 69 -2.09 -6.44 -5.19
C ARG A 69 -3.16 -7.04 -4.27
N VAL A 70 -4.25 -6.32 -4.03
CA VAL A 70 -5.29 -6.69 -3.04
C VAL A 70 -6.58 -7.21 -3.70
N GLY A 71 -6.69 -7.10 -5.03
CA GLY A 71 -7.92 -7.45 -5.76
C GLY A 71 -9.11 -6.53 -5.44
N TYR A 72 -8.85 -5.38 -4.83
CA TYR A 72 -9.89 -4.41 -4.48
C TYR A 72 -10.23 -3.55 -5.70
N ILE A 73 -11.50 -3.60 -6.10
CA ILE A 73 -12.06 -2.71 -7.12
C ILE A 73 -12.95 -1.70 -6.40
N PRO A 74 -12.64 -0.38 -6.48
CA PRO A 74 -13.47 0.69 -5.96
C PRO A 74 -14.88 0.59 -6.48
N SER A 75 -15.83 0.85 -5.59
CA SER A 75 -17.26 0.73 -5.89
C SER A 75 -17.91 2.08 -6.17
N THR A 76 -17.21 3.19 -5.90
CA THR A 76 -17.73 4.55 -6.05
C THR A 76 -16.75 5.49 -6.75
N LEU A 77 -17.26 6.63 -7.22
CA LEU A 77 -16.45 7.66 -7.87
C LEU A 77 -15.59 8.41 -6.85
N GLU A 78 -16.11 8.60 -5.65
CA GLU A 78 -15.42 9.22 -4.52
C GLU A 78 -14.19 8.40 -4.13
N GLU A 79 -14.33 7.07 -4.03
CA GLU A 79 -13.21 6.18 -3.76
C GLU A 79 -12.13 6.29 -4.83
N ILE A 80 -12.49 6.27 -6.12
CA ILE A 80 -11.51 6.43 -7.21
C ILE A 80 -10.82 7.78 -7.16
N LYS A 81 -11.58 8.85 -6.91
CA LYS A 81 -11.04 10.19 -6.82
C LYS A 81 -9.96 10.26 -5.75
N ASP A 82 -10.25 9.76 -4.55
CA ASP A 82 -9.33 9.85 -3.42
C ASP A 82 -8.16 8.85 -3.58
N LEU A 83 -8.41 7.67 -4.15
CA LEU A 83 -7.41 6.62 -4.34
C LEU A 83 -6.36 6.97 -5.39
N LEU A 84 -6.77 7.63 -6.49
CA LEU A 84 -5.88 8.06 -7.57
C LEU A 84 -5.46 9.52 -7.47
N GLY A 85 -5.85 10.21 -6.39
CA GLY A 85 -5.48 11.60 -6.14
C GLY A 85 -6.06 12.57 -7.19
N PHE A 86 -7.22 12.28 -7.76
CA PHE A 86 -7.87 13.18 -8.69
C PHE A 86 -8.52 14.36 -7.94
N SER A 87 -8.41 15.56 -8.51
CA SER A 87 -9.16 16.73 -8.04
C SER A 87 -10.60 16.69 -8.55
N TYR A 88 -10.83 16.05 -9.70
CA TYR A 88 -12.12 15.95 -10.38
C TYR A 88 -12.32 14.59 -11.04
N VAL A 89 -13.51 14.02 -10.91
CA VAL A 89 -13.94 12.80 -11.61
C VAL A 89 -15.39 12.95 -12.04
N ARG A 90 -15.69 12.55 -13.27
CA ARG A 90 -17.02 12.51 -13.86
C ARG A 90 -17.27 11.17 -14.52
N LEU A 91 -18.46 10.62 -14.31
CA LEU A 91 -18.97 9.42 -14.98
C LEU A 91 -20.42 9.66 -15.41
N GLY A 92 -20.63 9.84 -16.72
CA GLY A 92 -21.93 10.22 -17.27
C GLY A 92 -22.40 11.58 -16.74
N GLU A 93 -23.50 11.58 -15.98
CA GLU A 93 -24.06 12.78 -15.33
C GLU A 93 -23.56 13.01 -13.90
N LYS A 94 -22.87 12.04 -13.30
CA LYS A 94 -22.34 12.16 -11.93
C LYS A 94 -20.97 12.82 -11.96
N GLU A 95 -20.79 13.84 -11.13
CA GLU A 95 -19.54 14.59 -10.99
C GLU A 95 -19.13 14.69 -9.51
N VAL A 96 -17.83 14.54 -9.25
CA VAL A 96 -17.23 14.59 -7.92
C VAL A 96 -15.97 15.45 -7.96
N GLY A 97 -15.84 16.40 -7.03
CA GLY A 97 -14.64 17.23 -6.87
C GLY A 97 -14.72 18.61 -7.53
N GLU A 98 -13.58 19.26 -7.66
CA GLU A 98 -13.47 20.64 -8.18
C GLU A 98 -13.26 20.62 -9.70
N ARG A 99 -14.28 21.06 -10.45
CA ARG A 99 -14.26 21.05 -11.92
C ARG A 99 -13.20 22.02 -12.47
N PRO A 100 -12.19 21.53 -13.24
CA PRO A 100 -11.22 22.40 -13.88
C PRO A 100 -11.86 23.20 -15.03
N PRO A 101 -11.56 24.49 -15.20
CA PRO A 101 -12.21 25.34 -16.21
C PRO A 101 -11.90 24.95 -17.66
N PHE A 102 -10.85 24.14 -17.89
CA PHE A 102 -10.47 23.67 -19.22
C PHE A 102 -11.12 22.32 -19.59
N ILE A 103 -11.83 21.66 -18.66
CA ILE A 103 -12.32 20.29 -18.85
C ILE A 103 -13.33 20.17 -19.99
N ASP A 104 -14.11 21.22 -20.24
CA ASP A 104 -15.14 21.26 -21.29
C ASP A 104 -14.55 20.94 -22.67
N ARG A 105 -13.30 21.36 -22.92
CA ARG A 105 -12.59 21.07 -24.19
C ARG A 105 -12.31 19.59 -24.40
N PHE A 106 -12.31 18.81 -23.33
CA PHE A 106 -12.05 17.37 -23.33
C PHE A 106 -13.34 16.55 -23.33
N GLU A 107 -14.46 17.12 -22.88
CA GLU A 107 -15.76 16.44 -22.85
C GLU A 107 -16.31 16.18 -24.25
N ASP A 108 -15.99 17.01 -25.24
CA ASP A 108 -16.45 16.79 -26.61
C ASP A 108 -15.57 15.83 -27.43
N LEU A 109 -14.42 15.42 -26.89
CA LEU A 109 -13.50 14.52 -27.60
C LEU A 109 -14.09 13.11 -27.73
N ASP A 110 -14.17 12.63 -28.96
CA ASP A 110 -14.60 11.26 -29.27
C ASP A 110 -13.40 10.31 -29.27
N VAL A 111 -12.96 9.92 -28.06
CA VAL A 111 -11.81 9.06 -27.84
C VAL A 111 -12.13 7.94 -26.84
N ASP A 112 -11.60 6.75 -27.11
CA ASP A 112 -11.72 5.61 -26.20
C ASP A 112 -10.77 5.72 -25.00
N PHE A 113 -9.60 6.31 -25.23
CA PHE A 113 -8.59 6.55 -24.21
C PHE A 113 -7.84 7.84 -24.50
N LEU A 114 -7.68 8.67 -23.47
CA LEU A 114 -6.80 9.84 -23.50
C LEU A 114 -6.09 9.96 -22.16
N GLN A 115 -4.79 10.23 -22.25
CA GLN A 115 -3.99 10.74 -21.14
C GLN A 115 -3.23 11.95 -21.66
N ALA A 116 -3.57 13.13 -21.17
CA ALA A 116 -3.01 14.39 -21.64
C ALA A 116 -2.54 15.24 -20.47
N LYS A 117 -1.48 16.02 -20.68
CA LYS A 117 -1.02 17.03 -19.71
C LYS A 117 -1.43 18.42 -20.18
N VAL A 118 -2.08 19.18 -19.31
CA VAL A 118 -2.56 20.54 -19.54
C VAL A 118 -2.05 21.43 -18.42
N GLY A 119 -0.98 22.19 -18.69
CA GLY A 119 -0.26 22.91 -17.63
C GLY A 119 0.30 21.93 -16.62
N ASP A 120 -0.12 22.06 -15.35
CA ASP A 120 0.31 21.21 -14.24
C ASP A 120 -0.68 20.06 -13.93
N VAL A 121 -1.76 19.94 -14.69
CA VAL A 121 -2.81 18.93 -14.47
C VAL A 121 -2.78 17.87 -15.56
N TYR A 122 -2.97 16.62 -15.17
CA TYR A 122 -3.22 15.50 -16.07
C TYR A 122 -4.71 15.24 -16.22
N VAL A 123 -5.14 15.04 -17.46
CA VAL A 123 -6.51 14.70 -17.84
C VAL A 123 -6.55 13.28 -18.36
N TYR A 124 -7.51 12.51 -17.86
CA TYR A 124 -7.77 11.13 -18.21
C TYR A 124 -9.17 11.00 -18.78
N ILE A 125 -9.29 10.41 -19.97
CA ILE A 125 -10.58 10.02 -20.55
C ILE A 125 -10.52 8.53 -20.81
N VAL A 126 -11.52 7.80 -20.32
CA VAL A 126 -11.66 6.36 -20.56
C VAL A 126 -13.09 6.08 -20.96
N ARG A 127 -13.29 5.41 -22.09
CA ARG A 127 -14.60 4.96 -22.54
C ARG A 127 -14.62 3.44 -22.68
N LYS A 128 -15.64 2.81 -22.11
CA LYS A 128 -15.85 1.36 -22.20
C LYS A 128 -17.31 1.00 -21.94
N GLY A 129 -17.87 0.08 -22.72
CA GLY A 129 -19.24 -0.41 -22.51
C GLY A 129 -20.33 0.68 -22.55
N GLY A 130 -20.12 1.76 -23.31
CA GLY A 130 -21.00 2.93 -23.35
C GLY A 130 -20.86 3.88 -22.15
N LYS A 131 -20.03 3.55 -21.16
CA LYS A 131 -19.69 4.41 -20.02
C LYS A 131 -18.46 5.23 -20.36
N ARG A 132 -18.43 6.48 -19.90
CA ARG A 132 -17.31 7.40 -20.10
C ARG A 132 -16.92 8.05 -18.78
N LEU A 133 -15.68 7.83 -18.40
CA LEU A 133 -15.04 8.45 -17.24
C LEU A 133 -14.10 9.57 -17.73
N VAL A 134 -14.26 10.75 -17.14
CA VAL A 134 -13.35 11.88 -17.31
C VAL A 134 -12.79 12.23 -15.94
N ALA A 135 -11.49 12.23 -15.78
CA ALA A 135 -10.83 12.58 -14.53
C ALA A 135 -9.70 13.58 -14.75
N ALA A 136 -9.43 14.39 -13.74
CA ALA A 136 -8.31 15.32 -13.73
C ALA A 136 -7.62 15.32 -12.37
N GLY A 137 -6.30 15.40 -12.37
CA GLY A 137 -5.47 15.43 -11.16
C GLY A 137 -4.03 15.83 -11.44
N ASP A 138 -3.23 16.00 -10.40
CA ASP A 138 -1.81 16.37 -10.49
C ASP A 138 -0.88 15.17 -10.72
N GLN A 139 -1.39 13.95 -10.53
CA GLN A 139 -0.63 12.72 -10.68
C GLN A 139 -0.64 12.17 -12.10
N PHE A 140 0.55 11.75 -12.55
CA PHE A 140 0.71 10.91 -13.73
C PHE A 140 0.39 9.46 -13.38
N LEU A 141 -0.56 8.85 -14.10
CA LEU A 141 -0.84 7.42 -13.98
C LEU A 141 0.05 6.65 -14.94
N ASP A 142 0.73 5.63 -14.44
CA ASP A 142 1.39 4.65 -15.30
C ASP A 142 0.35 3.82 -16.08
N TYR A 143 0.83 3.05 -17.06
CA TYR A 143 -0.04 2.27 -17.94
C TYR A 143 -0.95 1.29 -17.18
N LEU A 144 -0.48 0.62 -16.13
CA LEU A 144 -1.28 -0.35 -15.39
C LEU A 144 -2.35 0.35 -14.55
N THR A 145 -1.99 1.48 -13.94
CA THR A 145 -2.96 2.31 -13.21
C THR A 145 -4.00 2.95 -14.13
N ALA A 146 -3.61 3.37 -15.33
CA ALA A 146 -4.57 3.84 -16.34
C ALA A 146 -5.47 2.69 -16.85
N ARG A 147 -4.90 1.48 -17.02
CA ARG A 147 -5.65 0.27 -17.40
C ARG A 147 -6.73 -0.08 -16.37
N PHE A 148 -6.44 0.11 -15.09
CA PHE A 148 -7.38 -0.13 -14.00
C PHE A 148 -8.67 0.69 -14.12
N LEU A 149 -8.62 1.91 -14.69
CA LEU A 149 -9.83 2.70 -14.96
C LEU A 149 -10.80 1.98 -15.92
N PHE A 150 -10.29 1.17 -16.84
CA PHE A 150 -11.13 0.34 -17.72
C PHE A 150 -11.76 -0.83 -16.98
N GLU A 151 -11.10 -1.37 -15.95
CA GLU A 151 -11.65 -2.45 -15.13
C GLU A 151 -12.71 -1.93 -14.18
N PHE A 152 -12.51 -0.74 -13.60
CA PHE A 152 -13.52 -0.04 -12.81
C PHE A 152 -14.81 0.20 -13.60
N LEU A 153 -14.70 0.63 -14.86
CA LEU A 153 -15.86 0.84 -15.73
C LEU A 153 -16.64 -0.44 -16.08
N ASP A 154 -16.02 -1.61 -16.00
CA ASP A 154 -16.73 -2.89 -16.17
C ASP A 154 -17.50 -3.29 -14.90
N TYR A 155 -17.01 -2.86 -13.74
CA TYR A 155 -17.55 -3.24 -12.44
C TYR A 155 -18.77 -2.41 -12.02
N ILE A 156 -18.67 -1.08 -12.17
CA ILE A 156 -19.79 -0.14 -12.00
C ILE A 156 -20.67 -0.21 -13.24
#